data_AF-A0A2P2IGJ6-F1
#
_entry.id   AF-A0A2P2IGJ6-F1
#
_cell.length_a   1.000
_cell.length_b   1.000
_cell.length_c   1.000
_cell.angle_alpha   90.00
_cell.angle_beta   90.00
_cell.angle_gamma   90.00
#
_symmetry.space_group_name_H-M   'P 1'
#
loop_
_entity.id
_entity.type
_entity.pdbx_description
1 polymer ?
#
loop_
_entity_poly.entity_id
_entity_poly.type
_entity_poly.pdbx_seq_one_letter_code
_entity_poly.pdbx_strand_id
1 'polypeptide(L)'
;LTSTLKTNAIYQIKSKKLTLNPFQIMLDKIKLKGQVSVQNGALTKVRYTLFGNQWDLNPYLSKKSTITPATKNKNKIQNTNNRNTSAPEIEPNLSFLTHLDVQGDLTLAGILYKNIKIGEITTKLFIKKGKASLNPLNIKLYKGQLNAKASIDDAK
;
A
#
# COMPACT_ATOMS: atom_id res chain seq x y z
N LEU A 1 1.73 -19.74 -9.22
CA LEU A 1 1.51 -18.83 -8.07
C LEU A 1 0.64 -19.58 -7.06
N THR A 2 1.13 -19.85 -5.85
CA THR A 2 0.35 -20.52 -4.80
C THR A 2 -0.10 -19.49 -3.78
N SER A 3 -1.35 -19.57 -3.34
CA SER A 3 -1.94 -18.62 -2.39
C SER A 3 -2.61 -19.39 -1.27
N THR A 4 -2.30 -19.06 -0.01
CA THR A 4 -2.95 -19.66 1.15
C THR A 4 -3.33 -18.60 2.17
N LEU A 5 -4.47 -18.81 2.83
CA LEU A 5 -4.94 -18.03 3.97
C LEU A 5 -5.17 -18.99 5.14
N LYS A 6 -4.57 -18.70 6.29
CA LYS A 6 -4.82 -19.39 7.55
C LYS A 6 -5.27 -18.37 8.57
N THR A 7 -6.46 -18.55 9.16
CA THR A 7 -6.97 -17.62 10.15
C THR A 7 -8.00 -18.28 11.06
N ASN A 8 -8.10 -17.79 12.29
CA ASN A 8 -9.33 -17.93 13.07
C ASN A 8 -10.19 -16.69 12.84
N ALA A 9 -11.48 -16.87 12.60
CA ALA A 9 -12.42 -15.78 12.37
C ALA A 9 -13.52 -15.81 13.43
N ILE A 10 -13.74 -14.68 14.09
CA ILE A 10 -14.83 -14.50 15.04
C ILE A 10 -15.64 -13.29 14.61
N TYR A 11 -16.94 -13.50 14.38
CA TYR A 11 -17.88 -12.43 14.08
C TYR A 11 -18.84 -12.21 15.26
N GLN A 12 -18.76 -11.05 15.89
CA GLN A 12 -19.70 -10.63 16.93
C GLN A 12 -20.87 -9.88 16.30
N ILE A 13 -22.04 -10.54 16.21
CA ILE A 13 -23.25 -10.00 15.56
C ILE A 13 -23.70 -8.69 16.22
N LYS A 14 -23.81 -8.66 17.55
CA LYS A 14 -24.29 -7.49 18.30
C LYS A 14 -23.46 -6.23 18.03
N SER A 15 -22.14 -6.37 17.99
CA SER A 15 -21.22 -5.27 17.74
C SER A 15 -20.84 -5.10 16.27
N LYS A 16 -21.36 -5.94 15.36
CA LYS A 16 -21.00 -5.97 13.93
C LYS A 16 -19.48 -6.00 13.70
N LYS A 17 -18.78 -6.79 14.51
CA LYS A 17 -17.30 -6.83 14.53
C LYS A 17 -16.79 -8.17 14.02
N LEU A 18 -15.94 -8.14 13.01
CA LEU A 18 -15.12 -9.26 12.56
C LEU A 18 -13.73 -9.15 13.19
N THR A 19 -13.21 -10.24 13.74
CA THR A 19 -11.83 -10.35 14.23
C THR A 19 -11.17 -11.55 13.57
N LEU A 20 -10.01 -11.33 12.96
CA LEU A 20 -9.12 -12.33 12.40
C LEU A 20 -7.87 -12.40 13.28
N ASN A 21 -7.74 -13.44 14.10
CA ASN A 21 -6.61 -13.56 15.04
C ASN A 21 -6.30 -15.01 15.45
N PRO A 22 -5.10 -15.53 15.15
CA PRO A 22 -4.13 -14.94 14.21
C PRO A 22 -4.70 -15.03 12.79
N PHE A 23 -4.21 -14.17 11.89
CA PHE A 23 -4.33 -14.39 10.45
C PHE A 23 -2.92 -14.50 9.85
N GLN A 24 -2.82 -15.28 8.78
CA GLN A 24 -1.61 -15.42 7.97
C GLN A 24 -2.01 -15.63 6.52
N ILE A 25 -1.54 -14.75 5.64
CA ILE A 25 -1.63 -14.89 4.19
C ILE A 25 -0.24 -15.21 3.66
N MET A 26 -0.17 -16.17 2.74
CA MET A 26 1.02 -16.45 1.96
C MET A 26 0.70 -16.41 0.47
N LEU A 27 1.50 -15.67 -0.28
CA LEU A 27 1.49 -15.62 -1.73
C LEU A 27 2.89 -16.02 -2.22
N ASP A 28 3.05 -17.29 -2.60
CA ASP A 28 4.36 -17.90 -2.86
C ASP A 28 5.34 -17.66 -1.68
N LYS A 29 6.37 -16.81 -1.87
CA LYS A 29 7.36 -16.48 -0.82
C LYS A 29 6.98 -15.26 0.02
N ILE A 30 5.97 -14.49 -0.38
CA ILE A 30 5.48 -13.32 0.37
C ILE A 30 4.57 -13.82 1.49
N LYS A 31 4.88 -13.46 2.73
CA LYS A 31 4.09 -13.79 3.91
C LYS A 31 3.69 -12.50 4.62
N LEU A 32 2.44 -12.46 5.08
CA LEU A 32 1.90 -11.42 5.93
C LEU A 32 1.09 -12.09 7.03
N LYS A 33 1.37 -11.77 8.29
CA LYS A 33 0.69 -12.34 9.45
C LYS A 33 0.35 -11.28 10.48
N GLY A 34 -0.53 -11.63 11.41
CA GLY A 34 -0.82 -10.79 12.57
C GLY A 34 -2.26 -10.89 12.98
N GLN A 35 -2.86 -9.74 13.29
CA GLN A 35 -4.25 -9.63 13.71
C GLN A 35 -4.93 -8.46 13.02
N VAL A 36 -6.20 -8.65 12.67
CA VAL A 36 -7.04 -7.61 12.09
C VAL A 36 -8.42 -7.67 12.74
N SER A 37 -9.02 -6.51 13.01
CA SER A 37 -10.43 -6.42 13.33
C SER A 37 -11.09 -5.27 12.58
N VAL A 38 -12.32 -5.51 12.16
CA VAL A 38 -13.17 -4.54 11.48
C VAL A 38 -14.50 -4.51 12.19
N GLN A 39 -14.92 -3.33 12.62
CA GLN A 39 -16.23 -3.11 13.22
C GLN A 39 -17.01 -2.13 12.34
N ASN A 40 -18.12 -2.62 11.78
CA ASN A 40 -18.99 -1.82 10.93
C ASN A 40 -19.94 -0.96 11.78
N GLY A 41 -20.17 0.28 11.34
CA GLY A 41 -21.04 1.28 11.95
C GLY A 41 -21.04 2.57 11.12
N ALA A 42 -21.64 3.64 11.64
CA ALA A 42 -21.59 4.97 11.00
C ALA A 42 -20.15 5.45 10.75
N LEU A 43 -19.24 5.02 11.63
CA LEU A 43 -17.79 5.14 11.48
C LEU A 43 -17.20 3.73 11.53
N THR A 44 -16.65 3.25 10.41
CA THR A 44 -16.06 1.91 10.36
C THR A 44 -14.71 1.93 11.05
N LYS A 45 -14.57 1.11 12.10
CA LYS A 45 -13.33 0.99 12.88
C LYS A 45 -12.49 -0.17 12.37
N VAL A 46 -11.26 0.10 11.98
CA VAL A 46 -10.28 -0.91 11.59
C VAL A 46 -9.10 -0.86 12.55
N ARG A 47 -8.72 -2.03 13.08
CA ARG A 47 -7.52 -2.18 13.91
C ARG A 47 -6.67 -3.31 13.38
N TYR A 48 -5.37 -3.09 13.21
CA TYR A 48 -4.47 -4.14 12.78
C TYR A 48 -3.08 -4.02 13.38
N THR A 49 -2.41 -5.16 13.49
CA THR A 49 -0.97 -5.24 13.74
C THR A 49 -0.44 -6.32 12.84
N LEU A 50 0.40 -5.92 11.87
CA LEU A 50 0.82 -6.74 10.76
C LEU A 50 2.34 -6.89 10.71
N PHE A 51 2.78 -8.11 10.38
CA PHE A 51 4.18 -8.47 10.20
C PHE A 51 4.36 -9.21 8.89
N GLY A 52 5.15 -8.64 7.99
CA GLY A 52 5.60 -9.29 6.76
C GLY A 52 7.03 -9.77 6.86
N ASN A 53 7.35 -10.86 6.16
CA ASN A 53 8.74 -11.25 5.94
C ASN A 53 9.42 -10.29 4.94
N GLN A 54 10.65 -10.62 4.52
CA GLN A 54 11.27 -9.92 3.41
C GLN A 54 10.54 -10.29 2.11
N TRP A 55 10.05 -9.29 1.39
CA TRP A 55 9.32 -9.48 0.14
C TRP A 55 10.26 -9.34 -1.05
N ASP A 56 10.51 -10.44 -1.76
CA ASP A 56 11.20 -10.40 -3.05
C ASP A 56 10.18 -10.13 -4.15
N LEU A 57 10.23 -8.92 -4.71
CA LEU A 57 9.32 -8.48 -5.74
C LEU A 57 9.78 -8.88 -7.15
N ASN A 58 11.01 -9.37 -7.32
CA ASN A 58 11.57 -9.72 -8.62
C ASN A 58 10.74 -10.70 -9.45
N PRO A 59 10.20 -11.79 -8.87
CA PRO A 59 9.40 -12.75 -9.62
C PRO A 59 8.10 -12.15 -10.19
N TYR A 60 7.64 -11.02 -9.64
CA TYR A 60 6.38 -10.37 -10.01
C TYR A 60 6.59 -9.17 -10.94
N LEU A 61 7.83 -8.84 -11.29
CA LEU A 61 8.11 -7.82 -12.28
C LEU A 61 7.84 -8.41 -13.66
N SER A 62 6.99 -7.75 -14.43
CA SER A 62 6.86 -8.05 -15.85
C SER A 62 8.24 -8.03 -16.47
N LYS A 63 8.63 -9.12 -17.14
CA LYS A 63 9.79 -9.10 -18.03
C LYS A 63 9.55 -7.94 -18.99
N LYS A 64 10.49 -7.00 -19.00
CA LYS A 64 10.46 -5.79 -19.83
C LYS A 64 9.85 -6.18 -21.17
N SER A 65 8.68 -5.64 -21.51
CA SER A 65 8.22 -5.71 -22.89
C SER A 65 9.35 -5.08 -23.69
N THR A 66 10.02 -5.87 -24.51
CA THR A 66 10.90 -5.33 -25.54
C THR A 66 10.00 -4.43 -26.35
N ILE A 67 10.09 -3.12 -26.08
CA ILE A 67 9.58 -2.12 -26.98
C ILE A 67 10.44 -2.33 -28.22
N THR A 68 9.95 -3.16 -29.14
CA THR A 68 10.51 -3.27 -30.48
C THR A 68 10.49 -1.83 -31.00
N PRO A 69 11.65 -1.22 -31.32
CA PRO A 69 11.65 0.12 -31.87
C PRO A 69 10.74 0.09 -33.10
N ALA A 70 9.69 0.91 -33.08
CA ALA A 70 8.82 1.08 -34.22
C ALA A 70 9.71 1.39 -35.42
N THR A 71 9.68 0.51 -36.41
CA THR A 71 10.39 0.64 -37.67
C THR A 71 10.13 2.05 -38.19
N LYS A 72 11.21 2.83 -38.37
CA LYS A 72 11.18 4.16 -38.97
C LYS A 72 10.47 4.07 -40.31
N ASN A 73 9.18 4.36 -40.34
CA ASN A 73 8.52 4.74 -41.57
C ASN A 73 8.71 6.25 -41.72
N LYS A 74 9.75 6.63 -42.46
CA LYS A 74 9.93 7.99 -42.96
C LYS A 74 8.71 8.29 -43.84
N ASN A 75 7.74 9.03 -43.33
CA ASN A 75 6.92 9.89 -44.17
C ASN A 75 6.30 11.05 -43.37
N LYS A 76 6.63 12.25 -43.88
CA LYS A 76 5.96 13.54 -43.71
C LYS A 76 5.99 14.19 -42.32
N ILE A 77 6.99 15.04 -42.16
CA ILE A 77 7.01 16.15 -41.19
C ILE A 77 5.86 17.09 -41.57
N GLN A 78 4.79 17.08 -40.79
CA GLN A 78 3.81 18.16 -40.76
C GLN A 78 4.00 18.89 -39.43
N ASN A 79 4.60 20.06 -39.55
CA ASN A 79 4.94 20.95 -38.46
C ASN A 79 3.63 21.47 -37.83
N THR A 80 3.22 20.88 -36.72
CA THR A 80 2.19 21.46 -35.85
C THR A 80 2.82 21.64 -34.47
N ASN A 81 3.11 22.91 -34.15
CA ASN A 81 3.39 23.38 -32.81
C ASN A 81 2.18 23.05 -31.92
N ASN A 82 2.12 21.82 -31.40
CA ASN A 82 1.13 21.46 -30.40
C ASN A 82 1.69 21.86 -29.05
N ARG A 83 1.29 23.05 -28.59
CA ARG A 83 1.48 23.50 -27.20
C ARG A 83 1.11 22.34 -26.28
N ASN A 84 2.02 21.98 -25.39
CA ASN A 84 1.74 21.20 -24.19
C ASN A 84 0.57 21.86 -23.45
N THR A 85 -0.64 21.39 -23.71
CA THR A 85 -1.78 21.62 -22.83
C THR A 85 -1.55 20.67 -21.66
N SER A 86 -1.06 21.24 -20.55
CA SER A 86 -1.06 20.53 -19.27
C SER A 86 -2.48 20.04 -19.04
N ALA A 87 -2.66 18.72 -18.98
CA ALA A 87 -3.95 18.15 -18.62
C ALA A 87 -4.37 18.75 -17.26
N PRO A 88 -5.65 19.10 -17.07
CA PRO A 88 -6.13 19.65 -15.81
C PRO A 88 -5.82 18.66 -14.68
N GLU A 89 -5.26 19.19 -13.60
CA GLU A 89 -4.95 18.41 -12.41
C GLU A 89 -6.27 18.00 -11.75
N ILE A 90 -6.56 16.70 -11.75
CA ILE A 90 -7.75 16.13 -11.13
C ILE A 90 -7.39 15.82 -9.68
N GLU A 91 -7.97 16.56 -8.74
CA GLU A 91 -7.79 16.28 -7.32
C GLU A 91 -8.40 14.91 -6.95
N PRO A 92 -7.70 14.11 -6.14
CA PRO A 92 -8.23 12.84 -5.65
C PRO A 92 -9.36 13.09 -4.64
N ASN A 93 -10.46 12.34 -4.75
CA ASN A 93 -11.54 12.38 -3.77
C ASN A 93 -11.11 11.70 -2.45
N LEU A 94 -11.14 12.44 -1.35
CA LEU A 94 -10.73 11.99 -0.02
C LEU A 94 -11.88 11.77 0.97
N SER A 95 -13.14 11.92 0.53
CA SER A 95 -14.31 11.87 1.41
C SER A 95 -14.49 10.54 2.15
N PHE A 96 -13.90 9.46 1.64
CA PHE A 96 -13.88 8.16 2.33
C PHE A 96 -13.19 8.21 3.71
N LEU A 97 -12.26 9.15 3.94
CA LEU A 97 -11.53 9.31 5.21
C LEU A 97 -12.44 9.75 6.36
N THR A 98 -13.59 10.37 6.05
CA THR A 98 -14.57 10.79 7.07
C THR A 98 -15.34 9.62 7.69
N HIS A 99 -15.45 8.51 6.96
CA HIS A 99 -16.19 7.31 7.37
C HIS A 99 -15.32 6.24 8.05
N LEU A 100 -14.02 6.50 8.20
CA LEU A 100 -13.06 5.54 8.71
C LEU A 100 -12.40 6.00 10.01
N ASP A 101 -12.24 5.05 10.93
CA ASP A 101 -11.37 5.14 12.10
C ASP A 101 -10.38 3.98 12.01
N VAL A 102 -9.18 4.25 11.50
CA VAL A 102 -8.12 3.25 11.32
C VAL A 102 -7.00 3.53 12.31
N GLN A 103 -6.55 2.48 12.98
CA GLN A 103 -5.28 2.51 13.69
C GLN A 103 -4.59 1.17 13.43
N GLY A 104 -3.42 1.22 12.84
CA GLY A 104 -2.68 -0.01 12.63
C GLY A 104 -1.20 0.17 12.45
N ASP A 105 -0.50 -0.89 12.84
CA ASP A 105 0.95 -0.99 12.78
C ASP A 105 1.33 -2.03 11.71
N LEU A 106 2.29 -1.68 10.86
CA LEU A 106 2.86 -2.59 9.87
C LEU A 106 4.38 -2.63 10.04
N THR A 107 4.91 -3.84 10.15
CA THR A 107 6.35 -4.11 10.08
C THR A 107 6.62 -5.07 8.93
N LEU A 108 7.52 -4.71 8.02
CA LEU A 108 8.04 -5.60 6.99
C LEU A 108 9.53 -5.83 7.27
N ALA A 109 9.98 -7.08 7.24
CA ALA A 109 11.40 -7.38 7.46
C ALA A 109 12.30 -6.83 6.33
N GLY A 110 11.74 -6.57 5.15
CA GLY A 110 12.42 -5.84 4.08
C GLY A 110 11.76 -6.02 2.71
N ILE A 111 12.31 -5.34 1.71
CA ILE A 111 11.89 -5.47 0.31
C ILE A 111 13.14 -5.66 -0.55
N LEU A 112 13.11 -6.67 -1.43
CA LEU A 112 14.07 -6.86 -2.50
C LEU A 112 13.38 -6.53 -3.83
N TYR A 113 13.91 -5.51 -4.52
CA TYR A 113 13.45 -5.13 -5.86
C TYR A 113 14.67 -4.91 -6.74
N LYS A 114 14.80 -5.74 -7.78
CA LYS A 114 16.02 -5.90 -8.59
C LYS A 114 17.21 -6.14 -7.67
N ASN A 115 18.20 -5.24 -7.71
CA ASN A 115 19.40 -5.30 -6.88
C ASN A 115 19.30 -4.38 -5.65
N ILE A 116 18.15 -3.74 -5.43
CA ILE A 116 17.91 -2.83 -4.32
C ILE A 116 17.40 -3.63 -3.13
N LYS A 117 18.14 -3.57 -2.02
CA LYS A 117 17.78 -4.20 -0.75
C LYS A 117 17.35 -3.11 0.23
N ILE A 118 16.05 -3.03 0.47
CA ILE A 118 15.46 -2.20 1.51
C ILE A 118 15.35 -3.08 2.76
N GLY A 119 15.92 -2.60 3.86
CA GLY A 119 15.84 -3.29 5.15
C GLY A 119 14.45 -3.15 5.78
N GLU A 120 14.40 -3.36 7.08
CA GLU A 120 13.15 -3.29 7.85
C GLU A 120 12.39 -1.98 7.61
N ILE A 121 11.08 -2.10 7.40
CA ILE A 121 10.14 -1.00 7.27
C ILE A 121 9.15 -1.09 8.42
N THR A 122 9.03 -0.04 9.22
CA THR A 122 8.00 0.06 10.26
C THR A 122 7.15 1.28 10.02
N THR A 123 5.82 1.13 10.01
CA THR A 123 4.92 2.25 9.87
C THR A 123 3.68 2.13 10.74
N LYS A 124 3.12 3.28 11.14
CA LYS A 124 1.83 3.36 11.82
C LYS A 124 0.87 4.22 11.02
N LEU A 125 -0.27 3.67 10.65
CA LEU A 125 -1.36 4.37 9.99
C LEU A 125 -2.42 4.77 11.02
N PHE A 126 -2.77 6.05 11.04
CA PHE A 126 -3.91 6.57 11.78
C PHE A 126 -4.85 7.29 10.82
N ILE A 127 -6.12 6.91 10.82
CA ILE A 127 -7.19 7.64 10.12
C ILE A 127 -8.26 7.97 11.14
N LYS A 128 -8.63 9.24 11.26
CA LYS A 128 -9.69 9.67 12.17
C LYS A 128 -10.25 11.01 11.72
N LYS A 129 -11.58 11.10 11.59
CA LYS A 129 -12.30 12.35 11.29
C LYS A 129 -11.76 13.07 10.04
N GLY A 130 -11.62 12.36 8.91
CA GLY A 130 -11.17 12.97 7.66
C GLY A 130 -9.65 13.15 7.54
N LYS A 131 -8.88 12.89 8.60
CA LYS A 131 -7.41 13.00 8.60
C LYS A 131 -6.77 11.64 8.56
N ALA A 132 -5.84 11.43 7.63
CA ALA A 132 -4.99 10.25 7.58
C ALA A 132 -3.52 10.63 7.83
N SER A 133 -2.79 9.82 8.58
CA SER A 133 -1.37 10.05 8.85
C SER A 133 -0.58 8.75 8.93
N LEU A 134 0.65 8.81 8.44
CA LEU A 134 1.68 7.79 8.61
C LEU A 134 2.76 8.37 9.53
N ASN A 135 2.83 7.87 10.76
CA ASN A 135 3.78 8.39 11.75
C ASN A 135 4.12 7.37 12.86
N PRO A 136 5.37 6.89 12.95
CA PRO A 136 6.46 7.13 12.00
C PRO A 136 6.31 6.26 10.73
N LEU A 137 7.02 6.60 9.66
CA LEU A 137 7.46 5.68 8.61
C LEU A 137 8.99 5.59 8.70
N ASN A 138 9.50 4.49 9.24
CA ASN A 138 10.94 4.24 9.33
C ASN A 138 11.35 3.16 8.35
N ILE A 139 12.46 3.36 7.66
CA ILE A 139 13.00 2.43 6.67
C ILE A 139 14.51 2.31 6.90
N LYS A 140 15.00 1.10 7.15
CA LYS A 140 16.45 0.83 7.21
C LYS A 140 17.01 0.73 5.78
N LEU A 141 18.08 1.46 5.49
CA LEU A 141 18.70 1.57 4.16
C LEU A 141 20.20 1.34 4.26
N TYR A 142 20.66 0.10 4.07
CA TYR A 142 22.08 -0.28 4.18
C TYR A 142 22.74 0.23 5.48
N LYS A 143 23.59 1.27 5.39
CA LYS A 143 24.27 1.90 6.53
C LYS A 143 23.53 3.10 7.14
N GLY A 144 22.33 3.41 6.64
CA GLY A 144 21.53 4.55 7.05
C GLY A 144 20.06 4.18 7.30
N GLN A 145 19.25 5.21 7.53
CA GLN A 145 17.82 5.09 7.76
C GLN A 145 17.07 6.30 7.21
N LEU A 146 15.87 6.08 6.70
CA LEU A 146 14.91 7.11 6.36
C LEU A 146 13.83 7.14 7.44
N ASN A 147 13.58 8.31 8.01
CA ASN A 147 12.44 8.54 8.89
C ASN A 147 11.56 9.60 8.25
N ALA A 148 10.30 9.25 8.00
CA ALA A 148 9.34 10.14 7.36
C ALA A 148 8.04 10.20 8.19
N LYS A 149 7.33 11.31 8.02
CA LYS A 149 5.95 11.48 8.48
C LYS A 149 5.15 12.02 7.31
N ALA A 150 3.95 11.51 7.13
CA ALA A 150 3.04 12.00 6.11
C ALA A 150 1.65 12.18 6.71
N SER A 151 0.93 13.18 6.23
CA SER A 151 -0.46 13.41 6.59
C SER A 151 -1.24 13.97 5.41
N ILE A 152 -2.49 13.59 5.31
CA ILE A 152 -3.46 14.15 4.37
C ILE A 152 -4.76 14.44 5.13
N ASP A 153 -5.44 15.49 4.74
CA ASP A 153 -6.57 16.05 5.47
C ASP A 153 -7.69 16.42 4.50
N ASP A 154 -8.90 15.91 4.77
CA ASP A 154 -10.16 16.27 4.09
C ASP A 154 -11.17 16.84 5.11
N ALA A 155 -10.72 17.19 6.32
CA ALA A 155 -11.54 17.88 7.30
C ALA A 155 -11.77 19.31 6.81
N LYS A 156 -12.96 19.55 6.24
CA LYS A 156 -13.51 20.89 6.01
C LYS A 156 -13.82 21.60 7.32
#